data_AF-A0A7W9GVM9-F1
#
_entry.id   AF-A0A7W9GVM9-F1
#
_cell.length_a   1.000
_cell.length_b   1.000
_cell.length_c   1.000
_cell.angle_alpha   90.00
_cell.angle_beta   90.00
_cell.angle_gamma   90.00
#
_symmetry.space_group_name_H-M   'P 1'
#
loop_
_entity.id
_entity.type
_entity.pdbx_description
1 polymer ?
#
loop_
_entity_poly.entity_id
_entity_poly.type
_entity_poly.pdbx_seq_one_letter_code
_entity_poly.pdbx_strand_id
1 'polypeptide(L)' 'MAKVPPFHSSNPSDPDVYHDRDECSRGKLIPPHNRVSGTGGYPRCKVCGYLG' A
#
# COMPACT_ATOMS: atom_id res chain seq x y z
N MET A 1 -13.05 7.24 1.13
CA MET A 1 -11.98 6.34 0.65
C MET A 1 -12.25 5.78 -0.72
N ALA A 2 -11.48 6.22 -1.70
CA ALA A 2 -11.51 5.62 -3.02
C ALA A 2 -10.57 4.41 -3.07
N LYS A 3 -11.05 3.34 -3.70
CA LYS A 3 -10.15 2.24 -4.09
C LYS A 3 -9.25 2.74 -5.21
N VAL A 4 -7.95 2.48 -5.09
CA VAL A 4 -6.94 2.79 -6.11
C VAL A 4 -6.29 1.51 -6.64
N PRO A 5 -5.61 1.56 -7.80
CA PRO A 5 -4.78 0.45 -8.24
C PRO A 5 -3.83 0.00 -7.12
N PRO A 6 -3.66 -1.32 -6.90
CA PRO A 6 -2.82 -1.81 -5.81
C PRO A 6 -1.37 -1.38 -6.00
N PHE A 7 -0.70 -1.09 -4.89
CA PHE A 7 0.72 -0.75 -4.85
C PHE A 7 1.37 -1.22 -3.55
N HIS A 8 2.68 -1.41 -3.54
CA HIS A 8 3.48 -1.76 -2.36
C HIS A 8 4.80 -0.96 -2.35
N SER A 9 5.56 -1.06 -1.26
CA SER A 9 6.89 -0.44 -1.17
C SER A 9 7.96 -1.39 -1.70
N SER A 10 8.92 -0.89 -2.49
CA SER A 10 10.15 -1.61 -2.84
C SER A 10 11.24 -1.52 -1.77
N ASN A 11 11.03 -0.69 -0.74
CA ASN A 11 12.02 -0.55 0.34
C ASN A 11 11.90 -1.75 1.30
N PRO A 12 12.96 -2.56 1.48
CA PRO A 12 12.92 -3.72 2.36
C PRO A 12 12.77 -3.38 3.85
N SER A 13 12.91 -2.11 4.24
CA SER A 13 12.62 -1.65 5.61
C SER A 13 11.14 -1.35 5.86
N ASP A 14 10.33 -1.24 4.79
CA ASP A 14 8.88 -1.10 4.92
C ASP A 14 8.21 -2.47 5.08
N PRO A 15 7.01 -2.55 5.67
CA PRO A 15 6.31 -3.82 5.79
C PRO A 15 5.89 -4.39 4.42
N ASP A 16 6.00 -5.71 4.30
CA ASP A 16 5.53 -6.52 3.18
C ASP A 16 3.99 -6.57 3.13
N VAL A 17 3.36 -5.48 2.70
CA VAL A 17 1.92 -5.35 2.49
C VAL A 17 1.62 -4.56 1.22
N TYR A 18 0.48 -4.82 0.58
CA TYR A 18 -0.04 -3.93 -0.46
C TYR A 18 -1.12 -2.99 0.07
N HIS A 19 -1.24 -1.86 -0.62
CA HIS A 19 -2.22 -0.80 -0.39
C HIS A 19 -3.10 -0.65 -1.62
N ASP A 20 -4.40 -0.47 -1.41
CA ASP A 20 -5.40 -0.26 -2.46
C ASP A 20 -6.40 0.84 -2.09
N ARG A 21 -6.06 1.68 -1.11
CA ARG A 21 -6.88 2.80 -0.64
C ARG A 21 -6.05 4.08 -0.65
N ASP A 22 -6.58 5.13 -1.28
CA ASP A 22 -5.94 6.44 -1.39
C ASP A 22 -5.71 7.12 -0.04
N GLU A 23 -6.63 6.96 0.91
CA GLU A 23 -6.54 7.55 2.25
C GLU A 23 -5.74 6.69 3.25
N CYS A 24 -5.13 5.58 2.83
CA CYS A 24 -4.30 4.78 3.74
C CYS A 24 -3.09 5.58 4.21
N SER A 25 -3.05 5.93 5.50
CA SER A 25 -1.95 6.69 6.10
C SER A 25 -0.59 6.02 5.88
N ARG A 26 -0.52 4.69 6.01
CA ARG A 26 0.71 3.92 5.73
C ARG A 26 1.12 3.97 4.25
N GLY A 27 0.15 3.82 3.34
CA GLY A 27 0.42 3.91 1.91
C GLY A 27 0.87 5.31 1.47
N LYS A 28 0.35 6.37 2.12
CA LYS A 28 0.77 7.75 1.89
C LYS A 28 2.20 8.03 2.33
N LEU A 29 2.70 7.33 3.36
CA LEU A 29 4.08 7.46 3.83
C LEU A 29 5.11 6.82 2.90
N ILE A 30 4.71 5.91 2.00
CA ILE A 30 5.62 5.33 1.01
C ILE A 30 6.03 6.42 0.02
N PRO A 31 7.34 6.76 -0.06
CA PRO A 31 7.84 7.74 -1.00
C PRO A 31 7.50 7.34 -2.44
N PRO A 32 7.18 8.29 -3.34
CA PRO A 32 6.80 7.96 -4.72
C PRO A 32 7.82 7.09 -5.46
N HIS A 33 9.12 7.29 -5.20
CA HIS A 33 10.20 6.51 -5.82
C HIS A 33 10.29 5.06 -5.31
N ASN A 34 9.67 4.75 -4.17
CA ASN A 34 9.58 3.39 -3.63
C ASN A 34 8.24 2.73 -3.92
N ARG A 35 7.28 3.41 -4.55
CA ARG A 35 5.98 2.80 -4.88
C ARG A 35 6.09 1.94 -6.12
N VAL A 36 5.77 0.67 -5.96
CA VAL A 36 5.69 -0.29 -7.06
C VAL A 36 4.24 -0.68 -7.28
N SER A 37 3.81 -0.67 -8.53
CA SER A 37 2.47 -1.10 -8.91
C SER A 37 2.27 -2.60 -8.69
N GLY A 38 1.06 -2.98 -8.30
CA GLY A 38 0.68 -4.36 -8.02
C GLY A 38 0.80 -4.73 -6.54
N THR A 39 0.41 -5.97 -6.22
CA THR A 39 0.36 -6.47 -4.84
C THR A 39 1.70 -7.01 -4.36
N GLY A 40 2.65 -7.31 -5.25
CA GLY A 40 3.91 -7.97 -4.92
C GLY A 40 3.75 -9.38 -4.33
N GLY A 41 2.55 -9.96 -4.39
CA GLY A 41 2.22 -11.20 -3.66
C GLY A 41 2.05 -11.00 -2.14
N TYR A 42 2.11 -9.76 -1.67
CA TYR A 42 2.00 -9.43 -0.26
C TYR A 42 0.56 -9.49 0.25
N PRO A 43 0.34 -9.70 1.56
CA PRO A 43 -0.97 -9.55 2.16
C PRO A 43 -1.48 -8.11 2.08
N ARG A 44 -2.80 -7.94 2.13
CA ARG A 44 -3.43 -6.61 2.15
C ARG A 44 -3.09 -5.89 3.45
N CYS A 45 -2.76 -4.61 3.37
CA CYS A 45 -2.58 -3.77 4.55
C CYS A 45 -3.84 -3.79 5.44
N LYS A 46 -3.68 -4.06 6.75
CA LYS A 46 -4.80 -4.11 7.70
C LYS A 46 -5.62 -2.82 7.72
N VAL A 47 -4.96 -1.66 7.64
CA VAL A 47 -5.63 -0.34 7.58
C VAL A 47 -6.49 -0.24 6.33
N CYS A 48 -5.96 -0.63 5.16
CA CYS A 48 -6.76 -0.70 3.93
C CYS A 48 -7.97 -1.64 4.04
N GLY A 49 -7.90 -2.67 4.90
CA GLY A 49 -9.03 -3.55 5.21
C GLY A 49 -10.15 -2.87 6.01
N TYR A 50 -9.81 -1.93 6.90
CA TYR A 50 -10.79 -1.17 7.69
C TYR A 50 -11.31 0.07 6.98
N LEU A 51 -10.55 0.58 6.02
CA LEU A 51 -10.98 1.65 5.13
C LEU A 51 -11.95 1.03 4.10
N GLY A 52 -13.24 1.00 4.46
CA GLY A 52 -14.36 0.55 3.62
C GLY A 52 -14.55 1.39 2.36
#